data_AF-A0A1B2BGM4-F1
#
_entry.id   AF-A0A1B2BGM4-F1
#
_cell.length_a   1.000
_cell.length_b   1.000
_cell.length_c   1.000
_cell.angle_alpha   90.00
_cell.angle_beta   90.00
_cell.angle_gamma   90.00
#
_symmetry.space_group_name_H-M   'P 1'
#
loop_
_entity.id
_entity.type
_entity.pdbx_description
1 polymer ?
#
loop_
_entity_poly.entity_id
_entity_poly.type
_entity_poly.pdbx_seq_one_letter_code
_entity_poly.pdbx_strand_id
1 'polypeptide(L)'
;LPRLPVPKLEDSIRRYLAAQRPLLDDDQFRSTEKIAQDFQSGVGKQLHEELVAQDKNNKHTSYISGPWFDMYLSARESVVLNFNPFMSFNPDPKTEYNDQLIRATNMVCSAVRFMKTLRAGLLEPEVFHLNPAKSDTDGFKKFIRWIPSSLSWYGAYMVNAYPLDMSQYFRL
;
A
#
# COMPACT_ATOMS: atom_id res chain seq x y z
N LEU A 1 -12.19 -3.53 4.79
CA LEU A 1 -11.16 -2.47 4.91
C LEU A 1 -11.82 -1.12 4.67
N PRO A 2 -11.35 -0.03 5.31
CA PRO A 2 -11.82 1.31 5.06
C PRO A 2 -11.46 1.74 3.63
N ARG A 3 -12.27 2.61 3.04
CA ARG A 3 -11.98 3.18 1.71
C ARG A 3 -10.82 4.17 1.82
N LEU A 4 -9.98 4.20 0.80
CA LEU A 4 -8.91 5.19 0.70
C LEU A 4 -9.54 6.58 0.47
N PRO A 5 -9.28 7.58 1.34
CA PRO A 5 -9.90 8.89 1.19
C PRO A 5 -9.29 9.67 0.02
N VAL A 6 -10.13 10.40 -0.72
CA VAL A 6 -9.68 11.45 -1.63
C VAL A 6 -9.46 12.73 -0.80
N PRO A 7 -8.24 13.31 -0.76
CA PRO A 7 -7.99 14.55 -0.02
C PRO A 7 -8.75 15.72 -0.61
N LYS A 8 -9.07 16.73 0.21
CA LYS A 8 -9.61 18.00 -0.28
C LYS A 8 -8.65 18.65 -1.27
N LEU A 9 -9.18 19.26 -2.32
CA LEU A 9 -8.35 19.92 -3.34
C LEU A 9 -7.46 21.01 -2.74
N GLU A 10 -7.98 21.81 -1.81
CA GLU A 10 -7.24 22.89 -1.14
C GLU A 10 -6.07 22.35 -0.32
N ASP A 11 -6.25 21.21 0.37
CA ASP A 11 -5.18 20.56 1.13
C ASP A 11 -4.09 20.00 0.20
N SER A 12 -4.48 19.44 -0.94
CA SER A 12 -3.55 18.95 -1.95
C SER A 12 -2.71 20.08 -2.55
N ILE A 13 -3.34 21.21 -2.91
CA ILE A 13 -2.65 22.40 -3.45
C ILE A 13 -1.70 23.00 -2.42
N ARG A 14 -2.15 23.17 -1.17
CA ARG A 14 -1.31 23.66 -0.07
C ARG A 14 -0.08 22.76 0.16
N ARG A 15 -0.28 21.43 0.19
CA ARG A 15 0.83 20.46 0.38
C ARG A 15 1.78 20.44 -0.81
N TYR A 16 1.24 20.54 -2.03
CA TYR A 16 2.04 20.66 -3.25
C TYR A 16 2.95 21.88 -3.20
N LEU A 17 2.42 23.06 -2.91
CA LEU A 17 3.21 24.28 -2.81
C LEU A 17 4.24 24.22 -1.68
N ALA A 18 3.87 23.66 -0.51
CA ALA A 18 4.84 23.45 0.57
C ALA A 18 6.02 22.54 0.15
N ALA A 19 5.75 21.51 -0.67
CA ALA A 19 6.79 20.62 -1.20
C ALA A 19 7.65 21.27 -2.31
N GLN A 20 7.07 22.21 -3.08
CA GLN A 20 7.80 22.95 -4.12
C GLN A 20 8.70 24.05 -3.54
N ARG A 21 8.33 24.64 -2.40
CA ARG A 21 9.07 25.77 -1.82
C ARG A 21 10.58 25.55 -1.67
N PRO A 22 11.09 24.41 -1.18
CA PRO A 22 12.54 24.19 -1.08
C PRO A 22 13.23 23.88 -2.42
N LEU A 23 12.47 23.69 -3.52
CA LEU A 23 12.99 23.28 -4.82
C LEU A 23 13.09 24.45 -5.82
N LEU A 24 12.34 25.52 -5.58
CA LEU A 24 12.15 26.62 -6.52
C LEU A 24 12.68 27.93 -5.95
N ASP A 25 13.24 28.77 -6.81
CA ASP A 25 13.49 30.16 -6.46
C ASP A 25 12.18 30.96 -6.33
N ASP A 26 12.28 32.23 -5.91
CA ASP A 26 11.11 33.06 -5.65
C ASP A 26 10.27 33.36 -6.90
N ASP A 27 10.90 33.53 -8.07
CA ASP A 27 10.20 33.81 -9.32
C ASP A 27 9.46 32.57 -9.84
N GLN A 28 10.13 31.42 -9.79
CA GLN A 28 9.56 30.11 -10.13
C GLN A 28 8.41 29.73 -9.18
N PHE A 29 8.59 29.97 -7.89
CA PHE A 29 7.55 29.68 -6.89
C PHE A 29 6.33 30.56 -7.09
N ARG A 30 6.49 31.88 -7.31
CA ARG A 30 5.37 32.79 -7.61
C ARG A 30 4.57 32.33 -8.85
N SER A 31 5.29 31.92 -9.90
CA SER A 31 4.67 31.41 -11.11
C SER A 31 3.88 30.12 -10.85
N THR A 32 4.48 29.19 -10.09
CA THR A 32 3.86 27.91 -9.71
C THR A 32 2.65 28.10 -8.81
N GLU A 33 2.73 29.01 -7.84
CA GLU A 33 1.64 29.37 -6.94
C GLU A 33 0.44 29.90 -7.71
N LYS A 34 0.66 30.81 -8.66
CA LYS A 34 -0.41 31.31 -9.53
C LYS A 34 -1.09 30.19 -10.31
N ILE A 35 -0.30 29.31 -10.96
CA ILE A 35 -0.83 28.16 -11.70
C ILE A 35 -1.66 27.24 -10.78
N ALA A 36 -1.18 26.97 -9.57
CA ALA A 36 -1.88 26.11 -8.62
C ALA A 36 -3.20 26.73 -8.14
N GLN A 37 -3.25 28.04 -7.93
CA GLN A 37 -4.47 28.78 -7.56
C GLN A 37 -5.48 28.82 -8.72
N ASP A 38 -5.01 29.06 -9.95
CA ASP A 38 -5.84 29.04 -11.16
C ASP A 38 -6.40 27.62 -11.40
N PHE A 39 -5.60 26.57 -11.18
CA PHE A 39 -6.06 25.18 -11.24
C PHE A 39 -7.12 24.89 -10.16
N GLN A 40 -6.89 25.32 -8.91
CA GLN A 40 -7.80 25.10 -7.80
C GLN A 40 -9.18 25.74 -8.05
N SER A 41 -9.19 26.96 -8.59
CA SER A 41 -10.41 27.73 -8.84
C SER A 41 -11.06 27.44 -10.20
N GLY A 42 -10.31 26.85 -11.14
CA GLY A 42 -10.76 26.50 -12.48
C GLY A 42 -10.92 25.00 -12.70
N VAL A 43 -10.19 24.46 -13.68
CA VAL A 43 -10.36 23.08 -14.17
C VAL A 43 -10.12 22.01 -13.10
N GLY A 44 -9.23 22.25 -12.14
CA GLY A 44 -8.94 21.31 -11.07
C GLY A 44 -10.14 21.02 -10.17
N LYS A 45 -11.03 22.01 -9.98
CA LYS A 45 -12.29 21.81 -9.25
C LYS A 45 -13.19 20.81 -9.97
N GLN A 46 -13.38 20.96 -11.29
CA GLN A 46 -14.21 20.06 -12.11
C GLN A 46 -13.65 18.64 -12.09
N LEU A 47 -12.33 18.50 -12.30
CA LEU A 47 -11.65 17.20 -12.25
C LEU A 47 -11.76 16.54 -10.87
N HIS A 48 -11.69 17.33 -9.79
CA HIS A 48 -11.86 16.81 -8.43
C HIS A 48 -13.29 16.32 -8.17
N GLU A 49 -14.30 17.04 -8.65
CA GLU A 49 -15.70 16.62 -8.56
C GLU A 49 -15.94 15.30 -9.31
N GLU A 50 -15.38 15.16 -10.52
CA GLU A 50 -15.42 13.93 -11.31
C GLU A 50 -14.71 12.77 -10.61
N LEU A 51 -13.51 13.01 -10.06
CA LEU A 51 -12.74 12.02 -9.29
C LEU A 51 -13.54 11.51 -8.09
N VAL A 52 -14.17 12.42 -7.34
CA VAL A 52 -15.01 12.07 -6.18
C VAL A 52 -16.26 11.31 -6.61
N ALA A 53 -16.88 11.68 -7.74
CA ALA A 53 -18.03 10.96 -8.29
C ALA A 53 -17.64 9.55 -8.74
N GLN A 54 -16.51 9.40 -9.43
CA GLN A 54 -15.96 8.11 -9.84
C GLN A 54 -15.64 7.23 -8.63
N ASP A 55 -15.00 7.76 -7.60
CA ASP A 55 -14.72 7.06 -6.34
C ASP A 55 -16.01 6.57 -5.67
N LYS A 56 -17.05 7.42 -5.59
CA LYS A 56 -18.37 7.06 -5.05
C LYS A 56 -19.06 5.96 -5.85
N ASN A 57 -18.84 5.88 -7.15
CA ASN A 57 -19.40 4.84 -8.01
C ASN A 57 -18.61 3.52 -7.95
N ASN A 58 -17.35 3.55 -7.49
CA ASN A 58 -16.44 2.41 -7.46
C ASN A 58 -15.97 2.05 -6.03
N LYS A 59 -16.92 1.91 -5.10
CA LYS A 59 -16.65 1.74 -3.65
C LYS A 59 -15.87 0.48 -3.25
N HIS A 60 -15.76 -0.50 -4.14
CA HIS A 60 -15.09 -1.78 -3.90
C HIS A 60 -13.58 -1.73 -4.21
N THR A 61 -13.07 -0.59 -4.70
CA THR A 61 -11.65 -0.35 -4.98
C THR A 61 -11.23 1.04 -4.47
N SER A 62 -10.01 1.47 -4.78
CA SER A 62 -9.52 2.82 -4.52
C SER A 62 -9.36 3.62 -5.81
N TYR A 63 -9.51 4.94 -5.72
CA TYR A 63 -9.38 5.85 -6.87
C TYR A 63 -8.01 5.76 -7.57
N ILE A 64 -6.98 5.29 -6.88
CA ILE A 64 -5.60 5.28 -7.35
C ILE A 64 -5.14 3.92 -7.89
N SER A 65 -5.76 2.80 -7.49
CA SER A 65 -5.24 1.47 -7.83
C SER A 65 -5.18 1.23 -9.34
N GLY A 66 -6.25 1.56 -10.08
CA GLY A 66 -6.29 1.42 -11.53
C GLY A 66 -5.26 2.30 -12.25
N PRO A 67 -5.28 3.63 -12.06
CA PRO A 67 -4.31 4.53 -12.66
C PRO A 67 -2.85 4.19 -12.34
N TRP A 68 -2.58 3.71 -11.12
CA TRP A 68 -1.22 3.31 -10.70
C TRP A 68 -0.75 2.07 -11.45
N PHE A 69 -1.61 1.06 -11.64
CA PHE A 69 -1.27 -0.09 -12.48
C PHE A 69 -1.04 0.31 -13.94
N ASP A 70 -1.92 1.13 -14.48
CA ASP A 70 -1.81 1.57 -15.87
C ASP A 70 -0.49 2.33 -16.12
N MET A 71 -0.07 3.19 -15.21
CA MET A 71 1.21 3.90 -15.29
C MET A 71 2.39 2.95 -15.50
N TYR A 72 2.52 1.90 -14.68
CA TYR A 72 3.63 0.93 -14.81
C TYR A 72 3.48 -0.01 -16.01
N LEU A 73 2.25 -0.45 -16.32
CA LEU A 73 2.02 -1.38 -17.43
C LEU A 73 2.15 -0.71 -18.80
N SER A 74 1.93 0.60 -18.86
CA SER A 74 2.04 1.42 -20.07
C SER A 74 3.43 2.04 -20.25
N ALA A 75 4.25 2.14 -19.20
CA ALA A 75 5.66 2.55 -19.27
C ALA A 75 6.45 1.70 -20.28
N ARG A 76 7.31 2.31 -21.09
CA ARG A 76 8.06 1.64 -22.20
C ARG A 76 9.53 1.45 -21.91
N GLU A 77 10.00 2.02 -20.81
CA GLU A 77 11.35 1.87 -20.29
C GLU A 77 11.59 0.41 -19.89
N SER A 78 12.85 -0.02 -19.97
CA SER A 78 13.25 -1.34 -19.47
C SER A 78 12.87 -1.48 -18.00
N VAL A 79 12.30 -2.62 -17.62
CA VAL A 79 12.03 -2.94 -16.21
C VAL A 79 13.31 -3.10 -15.39
N VAL A 80 14.42 -3.44 -16.04
CA VAL A 80 15.73 -3.53 -15.41
C VAL A 80 16.24 -2.12 -15.12
N LEU A 81 16.72 -1.91 -13.89
CA LEU A 81 17.15 -0.62 -13.31
C LEU A 81 16.03 0.38 -13.03
N ASN A 82 15.10 0.60 -13.96
CA ASN A 82 14.09 1.65 -13.78
C ASN A 82 13.00 1.26 -12.78
N PHE A 83 12.64 -0.03 -12.70
CA PHE A 83 11.52 -0.48 -11.89
C PHE A 83 11.87 -1.60 -10.92
N ASN A 84 12.61 -2.63 -11.35
CA ASN A 84 12.85 -3.83 -10.55
C ASN A 84 13.85 -3.56 -9.41
N PRO A 85 13.42 -3.59 -8.13
CA PRO A 85 14.34 -3.57 -7.00
C PRO A 85 14.75 -5.02 -6.63
N PHE A 86 15.69 -5.16 -5.69
CA PHE A 86 16.00 -6.46 -5.07
C PHE A 86 16.18 -6.32 -3.56
N MET A 87 15.99 -7.43 -2.85
CA MET A 87 16.33 -7.57 -1.43
C MET A 87 17.26 -8.77 -1.29
N SER A 88 18.21 -8.69 -0.36
CA SER A 88 19.12 -9.79 -0.03
C SER A 88 18.76 -10.37 1.33
N PHE A 89 18.88 -11.69 1.46
CA PHE A 89 18.69 -12.37 2.74
C PHE A 89 19.95 -12.30 3.59
N ASN A 90 19.80 -12.15 4.89
CA ASN A 90 20.87 -12.45 5.84
C ASN A 90 21.33 -13.91 5.65
N PRO A 91 22.62 -14.24 5.83
CA PRO A 91 23.08 -15.62 5.85
C PRO A 91 22.36 -16.42 6.93
N ASP A 92 22.24 -17.74 6.74
CA ASP A 92 21.81 -18.60 7.83
C ASP A 92 22.81 -18.46 8.99
N PRO A 93 22.37 -18.24 10.25
CA PRO A 93 23.28 -18.15 11.39
C PRO A 93 24.20 -19.36 11.56
N LYS A 94 23.80 -20.52 11.01
CA LYS A 94 24.62 -21.73 10.93
C LYS A 94 25.37 -21.77 9.61
N THR A 95 26.69 -21.64 9.67
CA THR A 95 27.55 -21.57 8.48
C THR A 95 27.36 -22.76 7.53
N GLU A 96 27.16 -23.97 8.05
CA GLU A 96 26.97 -25.19 7.27
C GLU A 96 25.68 -25.18 6.41
N TYR A 97 24.69 -24.38 6.78
CA TYR A 97 23.45 -24.20 6.00
C TYR A 97 23.60 -23.19 4.86
N ASN A 98 24.75 -22.54 4.73
CA ASN A 98 25.05 -21.60 3.65
C ASN A 98 25.72 -22.26 2.43
N ASP A 99 25.89 -23.59 2.43
CA ASP A 99 26.21 -24.33 1.21
C ASP A 99 25.14 -24.06 0.13
N GLN A 100 25.58 -23.88 -1.12
CA GLN A 100 24.69 -23.46 -2.20
C GLN A 100 23.55 -24.45 -2.43
N LEU A 101 23.84 -25.76 -2.47
CA LEU A 101 22.84 -26.79 -2.74
C LEU A 101 21.85 -26.89 -1.58
N ILE A 102 22.36 -26.90 -0.35
CA ILE A 102 21.55 -26.98 0.88
C ILE A 102 20.64 -25.76 0.97
N ARG A 103 21.20 -24.55 0.86
CA ARG A 103 20.45 -23.29 1.02
C ARG A 103 19.42 -23.10 -0.07
N ALA A 104 19.77 -23.35 -1.34
CA ALA A 104 18.84 -23.27 -2.44
C ALA A 104 17.66 -24.23 -2.25
N THR A 105 17.93 -25.48 -1.84
CA THR A 105 16.88 -26.48 -1.56
C THR A 105 15.95 -25.99 -0.45
N ASN A 106 16.50 -25.54 0.67
CA ASN A 106 15.71 -25.04 1.80
C ASN A 106 14.86 -23.81 1.45
N MET A 107 15.42 -22.87 0.66
CA MET A 107 14.70 -21.68 0.21
C MET A 107 13.54 -22.03 -0.73
N VAL A 108 13.76 -22.90 -1.72
CA VAL A 108 12.70 -23.35 -2.64
C VAL A 108 11.60 -24.09 -1.88
N CYS A 109 11.96 -25.03 -0.99
CA CYS A 109 10.98 -25.71 -0.16
C CYS A 109 10.18 -24.74 0.72
N SER A 110 10.83 -23.73 1.30
CA SER A 110 10.17 -22.72 2.13
C SER A 110 9.25 -21.81 1.32
N ALA A 111 9.64 -21.41 0.11
CA ALA A 111 8.79 -20.65 -0.81
C ALA A 111 7.53 -21.42 -1.21
N VAL A 112 7.67 -22.73 -1.52
CA VAL A 112 6.51 -23.59 -1.84
C VAL A 112 5.62 -23.80 -0.61
N ARG A 113 6.19 -23.91 0.61
CA ARG A 113 5.41 -23.93 1.85
C ARG A 113 4.62 -22.64 2.02
N PHE A 114 5.23 -21.48 1.81
CA PHE A 114 4.55 -20.19 1.85
C PHE A 114 3.39 -20.14 0.84
N MET A 115 3.63 -20.53 -0.42
CA MET A 115 2.59 -20.60 -1.45
C MET A 115 1.41 -21.49 -1.00
N LYS A 116 1.67 -22.66 -0.43
CA LYS A 116 0.62 -23.55 0.08
C LYS A 116 -0.14 -22.92 1.25
N THR A 117 0.56 -22.29 2.19
CA THR A 117 -0.02 -21.61 3.36
C THR A 117 -0.92 -20.44 2.93
N LEU A 118 -0.47 -19.61 1.98
CA LEU A 118 -1.25 -18.51 1.43
C LEU A 118 -2.51 -19.02 0.70
N ARG A 119 -2.37 -19.96 -0.22
CA ARG A 119 -3.51 -20.50 -1.00
C ARG A 119 -4.53 -21.25 -0.14
N ALA A 120 -4.10 -21.84 0.96
CA ALA A 120 -4.98 -22.51 1.92
C ALA A 120 -5.69 -21.53 2.88
N GLY A 121 -5.40 -20.22 2.82
CA GLY A 121 -5.93 -19.24 3.76
C GLY A 121 -5.41 -19.43 5.18
N LEU A 122 -4.23 -20.05 5.34
CA LEU A 122 -3.58 -20.31 6.62
C LEU A 122 -2.49 -19.30 6.97
N LEU A 123 -2.13 -18.42 6.04
CA LEU A 123 -1.24 -17.30 6.32
C LEU A 123 -1.98 -16.33 7.24
N GLU A 124 -1.32 -15.89 8.32
CA GLU A 124 -1.91 -14.87 9.17
C GLU A 124 -2.19 -13.59 8.37
N PRO A 125 -3.31 -12.90 8.61
CA PRO A 125 -3.58 -11.63 7.95
C PRO A 125 -2.46 -10.62 8.23
N GLU A 126 -2.10 -9.83 7.22
CA GLU A 126 -1.15 -8.74 7.40
C GLU A 126 -1.82 -7.61 8.19
N VAL A 127 -1.29 -7.30 9.38
CA VAL A 127 -1.89 -6.34 10.30
C VAL A 127 -0.80 -5.47 10.92
N PHE A 128 -0.99 -4.16 10.86
CA PHE A 128 -0.16 -3.23 11.61
C PHE A 128 -0.70 -3.05 13.02
N HIS A 129 0.11 -3.37 14.03
CA HIS A 129 -0.27 -3.33 15.44
C HIS A 129 0.41 -2.16 16.15
N LEU A 130 -0.36 -1.20 16.70
CA LEU A 130 0.23 -0.15 17.55
C LEU A 130 0.70 -0.70 18.90
N ASN A 131 0.07 -1.76 19.38
CA ASN A 131 0.50 -2.49 20.58
C ASN A 131 0.32 -4.00 20.36
N PRO A 132 1.34 -4.70 19.83
CA PRO A 132 1.28 -6.13 19.58
C PRO A 132 0.95 -6.95 20.83
N ALA A 133 1.47 -6.56 22.00
CA ALA A 133 1.23 -7.28 23.25
C ALA A 133 -0.26 -7.36 23.66
N LYS A 134 -1.10 -6.47 23.12
CA LYS A 134 -2.57 -6.51 23.31
C LYS A 134 -3.31 -7.07 22.11
N SER A 135 -2.85 -6.78 20.89
CA SER A 135 -3.62 -6.98 19.66
C SER A 135 -3.13 -8.15 18.80
N ASP A 136 -1.91 -8.63 18.98
CA ASP A 136 -1.38 -9.84 18.35
C ASP A 136 -1.25 -10.95 19.40
N THR A 137 -2.40 -11.45 19.85
CA THR A 137 -2.48 -12.49 20.88
C THR A 137 -3.44 -13.60 20.46
N ASP A 138 -3.20 -14.82 20.93
CA ASP A 138 -4.12 -15.95 20.69
C ASP A 138 -5.53 -15.69 21.21
N GLY A 139 -5.66 -14.96 22.32
CA GLY A 139 -6.96 -14.54 22.85
C GLY A 139 -7.72 -13.68 21.86
N PHE A 140 -7.07 -12.65 21.31
CA PHE A 140 -7.66 -11.80 20.28
C PHE A 140 -7.95 -12.57 18.99
N LYS A 141 -7.02 -13.41 18.50
CA LYS A 141 -7.20 -14.24 17.30
C LYS A 141 -8.40 -15.21 17.44
N LYS A 142 -8.57 -15.83 18.61
CA LYS A 142 -9.71 -16.72 18.92
C LYS A 142 -11.05 -15.98 18.98
N PHE A 143 -11.04 -14.70 19.34
CA PHE A 143 -12.23 -13.85 19.34
C PHE A 143 -12.57 -13.34 17.94
N ILE A 144 -11.61 -12.71 17.25
CA ILE A 144 -11.84 -12.02 15.97
C ILE A 144 -12.31 -12.97 14.86
N ARG A 145 -11.90 -14.24 14.89
CA ARG A 145 -12.31 -15.26 13.90
C ARG A 145 -13.82 -15.51 13.84
N TRP A 146 -14.55 -15.17 14.90
CA TRP A 146 -16.02 -15.31 14.96
C TRP A 146 -16.74 -14.04 14.48
N ILE A 147 -16.03 -12.92 14.31
CA ILE A 147 -16.61 -11.70 13.77
C ILE A 147 -16.73 -11.86 12.24
N PRO A 148 -17.91 -11.61 11.65
CA PRO A 148 -18.09 -11.63 10.20
C PRO A 148 -17.11 -10.70 9.49
N SER A 149 -16.69 -11.06 8.27
CA SER A 149 -15.74 -10.28 7.46
C SER A 149 -16.19 -8.84 7.20
N SER A 150 -17.50 -8.57 7.20
CA SER A 150 -18.07 -7.22 7.08
C SER A 150 -17.77 -6.32 8.28
N LEU A 151 -17.47 -6.89 9.45
CA LEU A 151 -17.25 -6.17 10.71
C LEU A 151 -15.85 -6.39 11.31
N SER A 152 -15.08 -7.37 10.82
CA SER A 152 -13.79 -7.78 11.39
C SER A 152 -12.79 -6.62 11.49
N TRP A 153 -12.79 -5.69 10.53
CA TRP A 153 -11.93 -4.50 10.58
C TRP A 153 -12.21 -3.62 11.80
N TYR A 154 -13.49 -3.42 12.17
CA TYR A 154 -13.84 -2.64 13.35
C TYR A 154 -13.40 -3.34 14.65
N GLY A 155 -13.46 -4.68 14.67
CA GLY A 155 -12.93 -5.48 15.77
C GLY A 155 -11.43 -5.25 16.00
N ALA A 156 -10.65 -5.23 14.92
CA ALA A 156 -9.23 -4.90 14.99
C ALA A 156 -8.96 -3.43 15.37
N TYR A 157 -9.76 -2.50 14.82
CA TYR A 157 -9.62 -1.08 15.10
C TYR A 157 -9.79 -0.76 16.61
N MET A 158 -10.71 -1.45 17.31
CA MET A 158 -10.92 -1.27 18.75
C MET A 158 -9.70 -1.61 19.61
N VAL A 159 -8.77 -2.43 19.11
CA VAL A 159 -7.52 -2.78 19.80
C VAL A 159 -6.29 -2.12 19.17
N ASN A 160 -6.51 -1.04 18.40
CA ASN A 160 -5.45 -0.31 17.71
C ASN A 160 -4.63 -1.18 16.74
N ALA A 161 -5.30 -2.13 16.09
CA ALA A 161 -4.75 -2.95 15.02
C ALA A 161 -5.39 -2.58 13.67
N TYR A 162 -4.57 -2.51 12.64
CA TYR A 162 -4.94 -2.00 11.31
C TYR A 162 -4.64 -3.08 10.27
N PRO A 163 -5.62 -3.95 9.95
CA PRO A 163 -5.49 -4.91 8.86
C PRO A 163 -5.20 -4.21 7.54
N LEU A 164 -4.28 -4.78 6.76
CA LEU A 164 -3.83 -4.24 5.47
C LEU A 164 -4.52 -4.93 4.30
N ASP A 165 -4.45 -4.30 3.12
CA ASP A 165 -4.92 -4.92 1.89
C ASP A 165 -3.97 -6.06 1.47
N MET A 166 -4.56 -7.21 1.13
CA MET A 166 -3.83 -8.39 0.66
C MET A 166 -4.25 -8.80 -0.76
N SER A 167 -4.95 -7.92 -1.50
CA SER A 167 -5.50 -8.23 -2.82
C SER A 167 -4.43 -8.56 -3.87
N GLN A 168 -3.17 -8.16 -3.64
CA GLN A 168 -2.05 -8.38 -4.56
C GLN A 168 -1.27 -9.67 -4.30
N TYR A 169 -1.46 -10.31 -3.14
CA TYR A 169 -0.59 -11.39 -2.67
C TYR A 169 -0.63 -12.63 -3.55
N PHE A 170 -1.73 -12.86 -4.28
CA PHE A 170 -1.86 -14.00 -5.20
C PHE A 170 -0.90 -13.93 -6.41
N ARG A 171 -0.26 -12.78 -6.66
CA ARG A 171 0.73 -12.58 -7.74
C ARG A 171 2.17 -12.95 -7.34
N LEU A 172 2.40 -13.39 -6.10
CA LEU A 172 3.64 -14.02 -5.64
C LEU A 172 3.72 -15.48 -6.12
#